data_AF-A0A1B6D2B9-F1
#
_entry.id   AF-A0A1B6D2B9-F1
#
_cell.length_a   1.000
_cell.length_b   1.000
_cell.length_c   1.000
_cell.angle_alpha   90.00
_cell.angle_beta   90.00
_cell.angle_gamma   90.00
#
_symmetry.space_group_name_H-M   'P 1'
#
loop_
_entity.id
_entity.type
_entity.pdbx_description
1 polymer ?
#
loop_
_entity_poly.entity_id
_entity_poly.type
_entity_poly.pdbx_seq_one_letter_code
_entity_poly.pdbx_strand_id
1 'polypeptide(L)'
;QFINEKLSTPGKKRKRSDYRNVNVDDFDRRVILDIIRGFYLNQKVVPTSKKLLQVLNEKLGFQWAESSLSRVLRNLGFRWRKCGSQRKILIERVNWRCDYLQKIRRLRGNKSKIFY
;
A
#
# COMPACT_ATOMS: atom_id res chain seq x y z
N GLN A 1 38.88 -13.24 22.27
CA GLN A 1 37.46 -12.93 22.03
C GLN A 1 37.32 -12.50 20.58
N PHE A 2 36.69 -13.29 19.71
CA PHE A 2 36.50 -12.91 18.30
C PHE A 2 35.30 -11.98 18.17
N ILE A 3 35.54 -10.77 17.67
CA ILE A 3 34.50 -9.79 17.37
C ILE A 3 33.71 -10.32 16.17
N ASN A 4 32.44 -10.65 16.38
CA ASN A 4 31.51 -11.02 15.31
C ASN A 4 31.10 -9.75 14.55
N GLU A 5 32.01 -9.22 13.74
CA GLU A 5 31.75 -8.07 12.89
C GLU A 5 30.88 -8.53 11.71
N LYS A 6 29.61 -8.11 11.67
CA LYS A 6 28.68 -8.45 10.58
C LYS A 6 29.21 -7.87 9.26
N LEU A 7 29.87 -8.72 8.48
CA LEU A 7 30.27 -8.39 7.11
C LEU A 7 29.04 -8.05 6.27
N SER A 8 28.97 -6.81 5.79
CA SER A 8 27.93 -6.36 4.87
C SER A 8 28.34 -6.67 3.43
N THR A 9 27.43 -7.22 2.62
CA THR A 9 27.72 -7.52 1.22
C THR A 9 28.16 -6.26 0.45
N PRO A 10 29.22 -6.35 -0.37
CA PRO A 10 29.67 -5.26 -1.22
C PRO A 10 28.55 -4.84 -2.17
N GLY A 11 27.95 -3.67 -1.92
CA GLY A 11 26.82 -3.17 -2.71
C GLY A 11 25.58 -2.80 -1.88
N LYS A 12 25.47 -3.24 -0.62
CA LYS A 12 24.31 -2.94 0.22
C LYS A 12 24.07 -1.43 0.44
N LYS A 13 25.16 -0.65 0.49
CA LYS A 13 25.12 0.82 0.65
C LYS A 13 25.11 1.60 -0.68
N ARG A 14 25.15 0.92 -1.85
CA ARG A 14 25.12 1.62 -3.14
C ARG A 14 23.77 2.33 -3.31
N LYS A 15 23.81 3.64 -3.52
CA LYS A 15 22.62 4.43 -3.84
C LYS A 15 22.01 3.86 -5.13
N ARG A 16 20.73 3.52 -5.08
CA ARG A 16 20.00 3.10 -6.29
C ARG A 16 19.74 4.33 -7.15
N SER A 17 19.72 4.12 -8.46
CA SER A 17 19.46 5.16 -9.44
C SER A 17 18.06 5.77 -9.30
N ASP A 18 17.97 7.08 -9.47
CA ASP A 18 16.75 7.85 -9.24
C ASP A 18 15.65 7.54 -10.28
N TYR A 19 16.03 7.13 -11.50
CA TYR A 19 15.06 6.71 -12.54
C TYR A 19 14.17 5.53 -12.13
N ARG A 20 14.55 4.77 -11.08
CA ARG A 20 13.74 3.69 -10.51
C ARG A 20 12.77 4.16 -9.44
N ASN A 21 12.90 5.41 -8.98
CA ASN A 21 11.99 6.01 -8.05
C ASN A 21 10.75 6.41 -8.83
N VAL A 22 9.71 5.63 -8.59
CA VAL A 22 8.37 5.85 -9.12
C VAL A 22 7.85 7.16 -8.53
N ASN A 23 7.89 8.24 -9.32
CA ASN A 23 7.35 9.52 -8.92
C ASN A 23 5.84 9.50 -9.16
N VAL A 24 5.07 9.62 -8.07
CA VAL A 24 3.60 9.62 -8.10
C VAL A 24 3.18 10.85 -7.32
N ASP A 25 2.64 11.82 -8.04
CA ASP A 25 2.14 13.06 -7.45
C ASP A 25 0.79 12.83 -6.74
N ASP A 26 0.23 13.86 -6.11
CA ASP A 26 -1.04 13.72 -5.39
C ASP A 26 -2.24 13.54 -6.31
N PHE A 27 -2.17 13.99 -7.56
CA PHE A 27 -3.20 13.77 -8.56
C PHE A 27 -3.24 12.30 -8.99
N ASP A 28 -2.09 11.74 -9.38
CA ASP A 28 -1.91 10.34 -9.73
C ASP A 28 -2.39 9.42 -8.61
N ARG A 29 -2.06 9.75 -7.35
CA ARG A 29 -2.54 9.01 -6.18
C ARG A 29 -4.06 8.96 -6.16
N ARG A 30 -4.71 10.10 -6.40
CA ARG A 30 -6.18 10.19 -6.39
C ARG A 30 -6.80 9.38 -7.52
N VAL A 31 -6.24 9.46 -8.72
CA VAL A 31 -6.69 8.65 -9.86
C VAL A 31 -6.55 7.15 -9.57
N ILE A 32 -5.42 6.72 -9.00
CA ILE A 32 -5.20 5.31 -8.59
C ILE A 32 -6.27 4.88 -7.58
N LEU A 33 -6.55 5.70 -6.57
CA LEU A 33 -7.57 5.41 -5.56
C LEU A 33 -8.97 5.26 -6.18
N ASP A 34 -9.34 6.15 -7.09
CA ASP A 34 -10.64 6.13 -7.74
C ASP A 34 -10.79 4.92 -8.68
N ILE A 35 -9.71 4.53 -9.38
CA ILE A 35 -9.68 3.29 -10.16
C ILE A 35 -9.92 2.07 -9.26
N ILE A 36 -9.18 1.95 -8.15
CA ILE A 36 -9.34 0.83 -7.20
C ILE A 36 -10.76 0.79 -6.65
N ARG A 37 -11.32 1.95 -6.27
CA ARG A 37 -12.72 2.05 -5.82
C ARG A 37 -13.69 1.64 -6.91
N GLY A 38 -13.47 2.02 -8.16
CA GLY A 38 -14.29 1.64 -9.30
C GLY A 38 -14.37 0.13 -9.53
N PHE A 39 -13.28 -0.61 -9.31
CA PHE A 39 -13.29 -2.09 -9.37
C PHE A 39 -14.29 -2.68 -8.36
N TYR A 40 -14.29 -2.18 -7.12
CA TYR A 40 -15.15 -2.68 -6.06
C TYR A 40 -16.59 -2.15 -6.12
N LEU A 41 -16.77 -0.85 -6.41
CA LEU A 41 -18.08 -0.20 -6.37
C LEU A 41 -18.88 -0.41 -7.65
N ASN A 42 -18.24 -0.24 -8.82
CA ASN A 42 -18.92 -0.23 -10.11
C ASN A 42 -18.88 -1.63 -10.75
N GLN A 43 -17.70 -2.25 -10.80
CA GLN A 43 -17.54 -3.55 -11.47
C GLN A 43 -17.88 -4.74 -10.56
N LYS A 44 -17.89 -4.56 -9.24
CA LYS A 44 -18.06 -5.62 -8.23
C LYS A 44 -17.02 -6.76 -8.38
N VAL A 45 -15.83 -6.44 -8.87
CA VAL A 45 -14.74 -7.40 -9.14
C VAL A 45 -13.55 -7.10 -8.23
N VAL A 46 -12.90 -8.14 -7.73
CA VAL A 46 -11.63 -8.00 -7.00
C VAL A 46 -10.53 -7.57 -7.99
N PRO A 47 -9.89 -6.40 -7.79
CA PRO A 47 -8.82 -5.97 -8.65
C PRO A 47 -7.67 -6.96 -8.56
N THR A 48 -7.06 -7.27 -9.70
CA THR A 48 -5.80 -8.02 -9.78
C THR A 48 -4.71 -7.06 -10.24
N SER A 49 -3.46 -7.31 -9.86
CA SER A 49 -2.31 -6.49 -10.27
C SER A 49 -2.27 -6.23 -11.79
N LYS A 50 -2.44 -7.28 -12.61
CA LYS A 50 -2.48 -7.17 -14.08
C LYS A 50 -3.62 -6.28 -14.59
N LYS A 51 -4.83 -6.46 -14.06
CA LYS A 51 -6.01 -5.67 -14.47
C LYS A 51 -5.87 -4.20 -14.07
N LEU A 52 -5.35 -3.94 -12.86
CA LEU A 52 -5.05 -2.58 -12.41
C LEU A 52 -3.99 -1.93 -13.30
N LEU A 53 -2.93 -2.66 -13.63
CA LEU A 53 -1.85 -2.17 -14.47
C LEU A 53 -2.36 -1.77 -15.85
N GLN A 54 -3.21 -2.60 -16.48
CA GLN A 54 -3.81 -2.30 -17.76
C GLN A 54 -4.62 -0.99 -17.73
N VAL A 55 -5.55 -0.87 -16.77
CA VAL A 55 -6.41 0.33 -16.65
C VAL A 55 -5.58 1.58 -16.33
N LEU A 56 -4.54 1.45 -15.50
CA LEU A 56 -3.62 2.55 -15.20
C LEU A 56 -2.82 2.97 -16.42
N ASN A 57 -2.39 2.00 -17.25
CA ASN A 57 -1.64 2.29 -18.46
C ASN A 57 -2.52 3.06 -19.48
N GLU A 58 -3.78 2.65 -19.62
CA GLU A 58 -4.77 3.32 -20.47
C GLU A 58 -5.12 4.75 -20.00
N LYS A 59 -5.26 4.97 -18.68
CA LYS A 59 -5.70 6.27 -18.13
C LYS A 59 -4.59 7.28 -17.85
N LEU A 60 -3.41 6.81 -17.45
CA LEU A 60 -2.30 7.66 -17.00
C LEU A 60 -1.05 7.54 -17.90
N GLY A 61 -1.06 6.66 -18.92
CA GLY A 61 0.15 6.34 -19.66
C GLY A 61 1.20 5.63 -18.79
N PHE A 62 0.73 4.86 -17.82
CA PHE A 62 1.54 4.22 -16.78
C PHE A 62 2.52 3.18 -17.32
N GLN A 63 3.75 3.60 -17.66
CA GLN A 63 4.77 2.74 -18.27
C GLN A 63 5.50 1.79 -17.29
N TRP A 64 5.10 1.75 -16.02
CA TRP A 64 5.86 1.00 -15.01
C TRP A 64 5.45 -0.46 -14.90
N ALA A 65 6.38 -1.29 -14.44
CA ALA A 65 6.15 -2.70 -14.21
C ALA A 65 5.25 -2.98 -12.99
N GLU A 66 4.76 -4.22 -12.88
CA GLU A 66 3.92 -4.69 -11.76
C GLU A 66 4.59 -4.52 -10.38
N SER A 67 5.92 -4.63 -10.33
CA SER A 67 6.72 -4.42 -9.12
C SER A 67 6.68 -2.97 -8.64
N SER A 68 6.72 -2.01 -9.57
CA SER A 68 6.56 -0.59 -9.32
C SER A 68 5.16 -0.29 -8.80
N LEU A 69 4.12 -0.80 -9.47
CA LEU A 69 2.73 -0.68 -9.03
C LEU A 69 2.55 -1.20 -7.60
N SER A 70 3.11 -2.38 -7.30
CA SER A 70 3.05 -2.97 -5.95
C SER A 70 3.69 -2.08 -4.88
N ARG A 71 4.75 -1.34 -5.24
CA ARG A 71 5.40 -0.39 -4.33
C ARG A 71 4.56 0.86 -4.12
N VAL A 72 3.95 1.39 -5.18
CA VAL A 72 3.01 2.52 -5.11
C VAL A 72 1.82 2.18 -4.24
N LEU A 73 1.18 1.03 -4.48
CA LEU A 73 0.06 0.55 -3.68
C LEU A 73 0.44 0.41 -2.21
N ARG A 74 1.64 -0.10 -1.91
CA ARG A 74 2.13 -0.21 -0.53
C ARG A 74 2.32 1.17 0.12
N ASN A 75 2.82 2.16 -0.63
CA ASN A 75 2.99 3.54 -0.15
C ASN A 75 1.64 4.21 0.11
N LEU A 76 0.64 3.93 -0.73
CA LEU A 76 -0.76 4.34 -0.54
C LEU A 76 -1.47 3.59 0.61
N GLY A 77 -0.79 2.65 1.28
CA GLY A 77 -1.37 1.88 2.38
C GLY A 77 -2.12 0.61 1.95
N PHE A 78 -2.17 0.26 0.67
CA PHE A 78 -2.82 -0.97 0.22
C PHE A 78 -1.92 -2.19 0.36
N ARG A 79 -2.52 -3.34 0.68
CA ARG A 79 -1.84 -4.63 0.76
C ARG A 79 -2.70 -5.75 0.21
N TRP A 80 -2.05 -6.64 -0.54
CA TRP A 80 -2.62 -7.93 -0.92
C TRP A 80 -2.70 -8.84 0.31
N ARG A 81 -3.89 -9.34 0.61
CA ARG A 81 -4.13 -10.32 1.68
C ARG A 81 -4.74 -11.57 1.10
N LYS A 82 -4.25 -12.74 1.53
CA LYS A 82 -4.89 -14.02 1.18
C LYS A 82 -6.23 -14.10 1.89
N CYS A 83 -7.25 -14.50 1.14
CA CYS A 83 -8.53 -14.94 1.66
C CYS A 83 -8.55 -16.47 1.73
N GLY A 84 -9.44 -17.07 2.52
CA GLY A 84 -9.51 -18.52 2.74
C GLY A 84 -9.58 -19.36 1.47
N SER A 85 -10.05 -18.78 0.35
CA SER A 85 -10.14 -19.43 -0.97
C SER A 85 -8.86 -19.32 -1.82
N GLN A 86 -7.67 -19.17 -1.22
CA GLN A 86 -6.36 -18.94 -1.86
C GLN A 86 -6.23 -17.65 -2.69
N ARG A 87 -7.35 -17.01 -3.04
CA ARG A 87 -7.40 -15.71 -3.73
C ARG A 87 -6.82 -14.61 -2.86
N LYS A 88 -6.16 -13.64 -3.49
CA LYS A 88 -5.68 -12.43 -2.83
C LYS A 88 -6.65 -11.27 -3.10
N ILE A 89 -6.98 -10.54 -2.05
CA ILE A 89 -7.78 -9.31 -2.12
C ILE A 89 -6.90 -8.10 -1.79
N LEU A 90 -7.13 -6.99 -2.49
CA LEU A 90 -6.44 -5.73 -2.23
C LEU A 90 -7.18 -4.99 -1.13
N ILE A 91 -6.56 -4.83 0.03
CA ILE A 91 -7.19 -4.15 1.18
C ILE A 91 -6.41 -2.89 1.53
N GLU A 92 -7.14 -1.79 1.76
CA GLU A 92 -6.59 -0.56 2.32
C GLU A 92 -6.26 -0.75 3.80
N ARG A 93 -5.04 -0.40 4.19
CA ARG A 93 -4.60 -0.49 5.57
C ARG A 93 -4.96 0.81 6.31
N VAL A 94 -6.19 0.87 6.79
CA VAL A 94 -6.69 1.98 7.61
C VAL A 94 -6.18 1.84 9.05
N ASN A 95 -4.90 2.13 9.31
CA ASN A 95 -4.36 1.99 10.67
C ASN A 95 -4.87 3.12 11.58
N TRP A 96 -4.70 4.38 11.19
CA TRP A 96 -4.90 5.49 12.12
C TRP A 96 -6.33 5.59 12.65
N ARG A 97 -7.33 5.39 11.80
CA ARG A 97 -8.73 5.37 12.25
C ARG A 97 -9.02 4.17 13.15
N CYS A 98 -8.52 2.99 12.80
CA CYS A 98 -8.70 1.78 13.63
C CYS A 98 -7.98 1.92 14.98
N ASP A 99 -6.76 2.44 15.00
CA ASP A 99 -5.96 2.68 16.20
C ASP A 99 -6.63 3.73 17.10
N TYR A 100 -7.13 4.81 16.50
CA TYR A 100 -7.91 5.83 17.19
C TYR A 100 -9.18 5.25 17.81
N LEU A 101 -9.98 4.51 17.03
CA LEU A 101 -11.22 3.89 17.52
C LEU A 101 -10.95 2.86 18.62
N GLN A 102 -9.87 2.07 18.51
CA GLN A 102 -9.43 1.18 19.57
C GLN A 102 -9.02 1.93 20.84
N LYS A 103 -8.30 3.04 20.71
CA LYS A 103 -7.91 3.90 21.84
C LYS A 103 -9.14 4.48 22.53
N ILE A 104 -10.09 5.02 21.77
CA ILE A 104 -11.37 5.54 22.29
C ILE A 104 -12.16 4.43 22.99
N ARG A 105 -12.25 3.23 22.40
CA ARG A 105 -12.94 2.09 23.02
C ARG A 105 -12.32 1.71 24.37
N ARG A 106 -10.99 1.68 24.48
CA ARG A 106 -10.27 1.40 25.74
C ARG A 106 -10.53 2.49 26.79
N LEU A 107 -10.47 3.77 26.41
CA LEU A 107 -10.73 4.90 27.31
C LEU A 107 -12.16 4.85 27.87
N ARG A 108 -13.16 4.52 27.02
CA ARG A 108 -14.56 4.34 27.44
C ARG A 108 -14.71 3.15 28.41
N GLY A 109 -14.06 2.03 28.14
CA GLY A 109 -14.07 0.87 29.04
C GLY A 109 -13.45 1.18 30.41
N ASN A 110 -12.42 2.01 30.44
CA ASN A 110 -11.74 2.44 31.66
C ASN A 110 -12.42 3.66 32.34
N LYS A 111 -13.62 4.08 31.88
CA LYS A 111 -14.36 5.28 32.35
C LYS A 111 -13.53 6.56 32.39
N SER A 112 -12.48 6.65 31.57
CA SER A 112 -11.59 7.81 31.54
C SER A 112 -12.27 8.97 30.79
N LYS A 113 -12.07 10.21 31.27
CA LYS A 113 -12.60 11.41 30.59
C LYS A 113 -11.94 11.57 29.21
N ILE A 114 -12.77 11.67 28.18
CA ILE A 114 -12.32 11.93 26.80
C ILE A 114 -12.50 13.41 26.55
N PHE A 115 -11.40 14.09 26.26
CA PHE A 115 -11.38 15.50 25.85
C PHE A 115 -11.29 15.56 24.31
N TYR A 116 -12.01 16.50 23.71
CA TYR A 116 -12.13 16.69 22.26
C TYR A 116 -11.37 17.94 21.84
#